data_AF-A0A954Y9X4-F1
#
_entry.id   AF-A0A954Y9X4-F1
#
_cell.length_a   1.000
_cell.length_b   1.000
_cell.length_c   1.000
_cell.angle_alpha   90.00
_cell.angle_beta   90.00
_cell.angle_gamma   90.00
#
_symmetry.space_group_name_H-M   'P 1'
#
loop_
_entity.id
_entity.type
_entity.pdbx_description
1 polymer ?
#
loop_
_entity_poly.entity_id
_entity_poly.type
_entity_poly.pdbx_seq_one_letter_code
_entity_poly.pdbx_strand_id
1 'polypeptide(L)'
;MSRRSASRRPKNKPARKSRALRCEPLEQRLALTVVISEFLAENNSGLQDAAGHRHDWIELTNTGGSVEDVSGWYLTDDALNLTKWQIPATAATTSLAPGESLLVFASGNNGELGAVGDELHADFQLSQEPGYLGLVGA
;
A
#
# COMPACT_ATOMS: atom_id res chain seq x y z
N MET A 1 57.52 -13.63 73.46
CA MET A 1 57.72 -13.37 72.01
C MET A 1 56.37 -13.46 71.31
N SER A 2 55.74 -12.35 70.91
CA SER A 2 54.42 -12.36 70.27
C SER A 2 54.49 -11.68 68.91
N ARG A 3 54.20 -12.42 67.84
CA ARG A 3 54.23 -11.97 66.44
C ARG A 3 52.92 -11.24 66.11
N ARG A 4 52.98 -9.99 65.68
CA ARG A 4 51.83 -9.27 65.09
C ARG A 4 51.62 -9.75 63.65
N SER A 5 50.46 -10.35 63.38
CA SER A 5 49.98 -10.67 62.03
C SER A 5 49.33 -9.41 61.43
N ALA A 6 49.82 -8.97 60.28
CA ALA A 6 49.25 -7.84 59.53
C ALA A 6 48.28 -8.37 58.47
N SER A 7 46.99 -8.03 58.61
CA SER A 7 45.94 -8.31 57.62
C SER A 7 46.07 -7.37 56.41
N ARG A 8 46.20 -7.92 55.20
CA ARG A 8 46.16 -7.17 53.93
C ARG A 8 44.72 -7.12 53.40
N ARG A 9 44.17 -5.91 53.25
CA ARG A 9 42.91 -5.65 52.53
C ARG A 9 43.10 -5.86 51.01
N PRO A 10 42.12 -6.47 50.29
CA PRO A 10 42.17 -6.55 48.83
C PRO A 10 41.78 -5.19 48.23
N LYS A 11 42.49 -4.78 47.18
CA LYS A 11 42.15 -3.59 46.39
C LYS A 11 41.10 -3.97 45.34
N ASN A 12 39.91 -3.37 45.42
CA ASN A 12 38.88 -3.47 44.38
C ASN A 12 39.34 -2.75 43.11
N LYS A 13 39.37 -3.44 41.98
CA LYS A 13 39.53 -2.82 40.65
C LYS A 13 38.16 -2.34 40.15
N PRO A 14 38.06 -1.15 39.53
CA PRO A 14 36.79 -0.67 39.00
C PRO A 14 36.41 -1.48 37.76
N ALA A 15 35.17 -1.92 37.70
CA ALA A 15 34.61 -2.59 36.54
C ALA A 15 34.47 -1.60 35.37
N ARG A 16 34.99 -1.99 34.20
CA ARG A 16 34.94 -1.19 32.96
C ARG A 16 33.52 -1.23 32.41
N LYS A 17 32.83 -0.09 32.44
CA LYS A 17 31.47 0.06 31.85
C LYS A 17 31.58 -0.09 30.33
N SER A 18 31.05 -1.18 29.78
CA SER A 18 30.86 -1.32 28.35
C SER A 18 29.76 -0.36 27.89
N ARG A 19 30.06 0.44 26.87
CA ARG A 19 29.09 1.33 26.23
C ARG A 19 28.39 0.50 25.15
N ALA A 20 27.16 0.06 25.43
CA ALA A 20 26.36 -0.66 24.46
C ALA A 20 26.01 0.29 23.31
N LEU A 21 26.24 -0.15 22.07
CA LEU A 21 25.71 0.50 20.90
C LEU A 21 24.18 0.41 20.99
N ARG A 22 23.50 1.57 21.00
CA ARG A 22 22.05 1.61 20.86
C ARG A 22 21.74 1.59 19.37
N CYS A 23 21.04 0.54 18.95
CA CYS A 23 20.26 0.57 17.72
C CYS A 23 18.90 1.14 18.13
N GLU A 24 18.55 2.32 17.63
CA GLU A 24 17.19 2.81 17.76
C GLU A 24 16.32 2.08 16.72
N PRO A 25 15.10 1.64 17.06
CA PRO A 25 14.19 1.05 16.09
C PRO A 25 13.86 2.08 15.01
N LEU A 26 13.86 1.66 13.74
CA LEU A 26 13.33 2.52 12.68
C LEU A 26 11.83 2.72 12.93
N GLU A 27 11.34 3.95 12.82
CA GLU A 27 9.89 4.18 12.91
C GLU A 27 9.16 3.42 11.81
N GLN A 28 7.99 2.87 12.15
CA GLN A 28 7.12 2.22 11.18
C GLN A 28 6.66 3.24 10.16
N ARG A 29 7.08 3.08 8.91
CA ARG A 29 6.51 3.82 7.78
C ARG A 29 5.11 3.27 7.52
N LEU A 30 4.08 4.05 7.85
CA LEU A 30 2.69 3.82 7.43
C LEU A 30 2.52 4.18 5.96
N ALA A 31 3.30 3.55 5.08
CA ALA A 31 3.04 3.58 3.66
C ALA A 31 1.91 2.58 3.37
N LEU A 32 0.90 3.00 2.61
CA LEU A 32 -0.05 2.04 2.04
C LEU A 32 0.76 0.99 1.27
N THR A 33 0.50 -0.27 1.57
CA THR A 33 1.13 -1.42 0.91
C THR A 33 0.59 -1.61 -0.50
N VAL A 34 -0.67 -1.23 -0.71
CA VAL A 34 -1.27 -1.16 -2.03
C VAL A 34 -1.00 0.20 -2.67
N VAL A 35 -0.50 0.17 -3.89
CA VAL A 35 -0.15 1.34 -4.69
C VAL A 35 -0.84 1.30 -6.04
N ILE A 36 -0.99 2.46 -6.68
CA ILE A 36 -1.24 2.52 -8.12
C ILE A 36 0.09 2.19 -8.80
N SER A 37 0.20 1.01 -9.38
CA SER A 37 1.41 0.50 -10.01
C SER A 37 1.54 0.95 -11.46
N GLU A 38 0.42 0.99 -12.18
CA GLU A 38 0.32 1.39 -13.57
C GLU A 38 -1.05 2.01 -13.84
N PHE A 39 -1.12 2.83 -14.88
CA PHE A 39 -2.38 3.29 -15.45
C PHE A 39 -2.16 3.63 -16.93
N LEU A 40 -3.22 3.54 -17.72
CA LEU A 40 -3.22 3.99 -19.10
C LEU A 40 -4.44 4.87 -19.34
N ALA A 41 -4.16 6.13 -19.65
CA ALA A 41 -5.11 7.04 -20.26
C ALA A 41 -5.00 6.90 -21.79
N GLU A 42 -6.14 6.77 -22.48
CA GLU A 42 -6.25 6.54 -23.92
C GLU A 42 -5.75 5.17 -24.41
N ASN A 43 -6.53 4.14 -24.09
CA ASN A 43 -6.23 2.77 -24.49
C ASN A 43 -6.58 2.45 -25.96
N ASN A 44 -5.69 2.80 -26.90
CA ASN A 44 -5.94 2.58 -28.33
C ASN A 44 -5.70 1.13 -28.81
N SER A 45 -4.85 0.34 -28.14
CA SER A 45 -4.46 -1.00 -28.60
C SER A 45 -4.19 -2.03 -27.49
N GLY A 46 -4.38 -1.68 -26.22
CA GLY A 46 -4.04 -2.51 -25.07
C GLY A 46 -5.14 -3.48 -24.64
N LEU A 47 -5.51 -3.44 -23.37
CA LEU A 47 -6.53 -4.32 -22.78
C LEU A 47 -7.93 -4.03 -23.34
N GLN A 48 -8.80 -5.02 -23.27
CA GLN A 48 -10.23 -4.89 -23.54
C GLN A 48 -10.99 -5.44 -22.33
N ASP A 49 -12.17 -4.90 -22.08
CA ASP A 49 -13.13 -5.52 -21.15
C ASP A 49 -13.78 -6.77 -21.78
N ALA A 50 -14.64 -7.45 -21.02
CA ALA A 50 -15.35 -8.64 -21.47
C ALA A 50 -16.31 -8.38 -22.65
N ALA A 51 -16.72 -7.13 -22.89
CA ALA A 51 -17.53 -6.71 -24.03
C ALA A 51 -16.70 -6.36 -25.27
N GLY A 52 -15.37 -6.34 -25.17
CA GLY A 52 -14.44 -5.98 -26.23
C GLY A 52 -14.20 -4.47 -26.37
N HIS A 53 -14.68 -3.66 -25.42
CA HIS A 53 -14.41 -2.23 -25.39
C HIS A 53 -13.02 -1.96 -24.82
N ARG A 54 -12.42 -0.85 -25.27
CA ARG A 54 -11.14 -0.38 -24.77
C ARG A 54 -11.37 0.83 -23.89
N HIS A 55 -11.36 0.60 -22.58
CA HIS A 55 -11.40 1.67 -21.59
C HIS A 55 -9.99 2.01 -21.11
N ASP A 56 -9.87 3.21 -20.54
CA ASP A 56 -8.76 3.53 -19.66
C ASP A 56 -8.73 2.54 -18.51
N TRP A 57 -7.57 2.35 -17.89
CA TRP A 57 -7.46 1.42 -16.78
C TRP A 57 -6.39 1.84 -15.78
N ILE A 58 -6.58 1.34 -14.56
CA ILE A 58 -5.74 1.58 -13.40
C ILE A 58 -5.40 0.21 -12.83
N GLU A 59 -4.11 -0.03 -12.56
CA GLU A 59 -3.65 -1.22 -11.85
C GLU A 59 -3.28 -0.85 -10.42
N LEU A 60 -3.80 -1.64 -9.48
CA LEU A 60 -3.45 -1.59 -8.06
C LEU A 60 -2.65 -2.81 -7.68
N THR A 61 -1.45 -2.65 -7.12
CA THR A 61 -0.62 -3.80 -6.69
C THR A 61 -0.37 -3.74 -5.19
N ASN A 62 -0.53 -4.87 -4.51
CA ASN A 62 -0.07 -5.03 -3.14
C ASN A 62 1.44 -5.30 -3.10
N THR A 63 2.21 -4.28 -2.73
CA THR A 63 3.68 -4.34 -2.55
C THR A 63 4.10 -4.74 -1.14
N GLY A 64 3.14 -4.99 -0.25
CA GLY A 64 3.35 -5.41 1.13
C GLY A 64 3.67 -6.90 1.28
N GLY A 65 3.92 -7.31 2.52
CA GLY A 65 4.21 -8.70 2.88
C GLY A 65 3.01 -9.51 3.40
N SER A 66 1.82 -8.91 3.45
CA SER A 66 0.58 -9.52 3.92
C SER A 66 -0.54 -9.30 2.91
N VAL A 67 -1.59 -10.14 2.99
CA VAL A 67 -2.83 -9.92 2.23
C VAL A 67 -3.47 -8.60 2.67
N GLU A 68 -3.94 -7.81 1.70
CA GLU A 68 -4.66 -6.55 1.93
C GLU A 68 -6.02 -6.59 1.25
N ASP A 69 -7.09 -6.22 1.95
CA ASP A 69 -8.42 -6.06 1.35
C ASP A 69 -8.66 -4.59 1.04
N VAL A 70 -8.82 -4.28 -0.25
CA VAL A 70 -9.08 -2.93 -0.75
C VAL A 70 -10.58 -2.63 -0.90
N SER A 71 -11.45 -3.54 -0.45
CA SER A 71 -12.89 -3.28 -0.44
C SER A 71 -13.21 -2.01 0.34
N GLY A 72 -14.06 -1.16 -0.22
CA GLY A 72 -14.47 0.09 0.41
C GLY A 72 -13.45 1.24 0.34
N TRP A 73 -12.24 1.00 -0.17
CA TRP A 73 -11.30 2.07 -0.52
C TRP A 73 -11.84 2.88 -1.70
N TYR A 74 -11.19 4.00 -2.02
CA TYR A 74 -11.65 4.90 -3.09
C TYR A 74 -10.59 5.13 -4.14
N LEU A 75 -11.03 5.21 -5.40
CA LEU A 75 -10.28 5.82 -6.49
C LEU A 75 -10.87 7.19 -6.84
N THR A 76 -10.00 8.11 -7.23
CA THR A 76 -10.39 9.43 -7.69
C THR A 76 -9.38 10.00 -8.67
N ASP A 77 -9.89 10.74 -9.65
CA ASP A 77 -9.16 11.63 -10.56
C ASP A 77 -9.30 13.12 -10.15
N ASP A 78 -9.95 13.40 -9.02
CA ASP A 78 -10.27 14.75 -8.54
C ASP A 78 -9.71 14.96 -7.12
N ALA A 79 -8.72 15.84 -7.01
CA ALA A 79 -8.10 16.20 -5.74
C ALA A 79 -9.08 16.86 -4.75
N LEU A 80 -10.20 17.40 -5.22
CA LEU A 80 -11.24 18.00 -4.39
C LEU A 80 -12.31 17.00 -3.95
N ASN A 81 -12.33 15.80 -4.53
CA ASN A 81 -13.25 14.72 -4.19
C ASN A 81 -12.51 13.39 -4.04
N LEU A 82 -11.92 13.18 -2.86
CA LEU A 82 -11.12 11.98 -2.55
C LEU A 82 -11.94 10.68 -2.47
N THR A 83 -13.26 10.77 -2.40
CA THR A 83 -14.17 9.62 -2.26
C THR A 83 -15.05 9.44 -3.50
N LYS A 84 -14.51 9.75 -4.69
CA LYS A 84 -15.28 9.82 -5.94
C LYS A 84 -15.90 8.48 -6.31
N TRP A 85 -15.10 7.43 -6.38
CA TRP A 85 -15.58 6.08 -6.67
C TRP A 85 -15.09 5.10 -5.61
N GLN A 86 -16.03 4.41 -4.97
CA GLN A 86 -15.73 3.40 -3.97
C GLN A 86 -15.52 2.03 -4.63
N ILE A 87 -14.43 1.34 -4.29
CA ILE A 87 -14.18 -0.03 -4.70
C ILE A 87 -15.28 -0.92 -4.08
N PRO A 88 -16.09 -1.62 -4.89
CA PRO A 88 -17.18 -2.45 -4.39
C PRO A 88 -16.68 -3.55 -3.44
N ALA A 89 -17.42 -3.79 -2.36
CA ALA A 89 -17.16 -4.90 -1.45
C ALA A 89 -17.70 -6.22 -2.02
N THR A 90 -17.09 -6.72 -3.08
CA THR A 90 -17.40 -8.04 -3.65
C THR A 90 -16.23 -8.98 -3.40
N ALA A 91 -16.46 -9.98 -2.54
CA ALA A 91 -15.44 -10.79 -1.85
C ALA A 91 -14.51 -11.66 -2.73
N ALA A 92 -14.64 -11.63 -4.06
CA ALA A 92 -13.83 -12.47 -4.94
C ALA A 92 -12.58 -11.78 -5.51
N THR A 93 -12.52 -10.44 -5.54
CA THR A 93 -11.51 -9.72 -6.35
C THR A 93 -10.77 -8.60 -5.60
N THR A 94 -11.17 -8.23 -4.39
CA THR A 94 -10.57 -7.09 -3.66
C THR A 94 -9.55 -7.48 -2.59
N SER A 95 -9.36 -8.77 -2.34
CA SER A 95 -8.33 -9.26 -1.42
C SER A 95 -7.06 -9.60 -2.20
N LEU A 96 -6.01 -8.80 -2.03
CA LEU A 96 -4.76 -8.91 -2.75
C LEU A 96 -3.68 -9.55 -1.88
N ALA A 97 -3.20 -10.73 -2.23
CA ALA A 97 -2.00 -11.31 -1.64
C ALA A 97 -0.74 -10.51 -2.00
N PRO A 98 0.40 -10.72 -1.31
CA PRO A 98 1.67 -10.08 -1.65
C PRO A 98 2.03 -10.25 -3.13
N GLY A 99 2.18 -9.14 -3.85
CA GLY A 99 2.51 -9.09 -5.27
C GLY A 99 1.32 -9.27 -6.23
N GLU A 100 0.10 -9.46 -5.73
CA GLU A 100 -1.09 -9.51 -6.59
C GLU A 100 -1.54 -8.11 -7.03
N SER A 101 -2.10 -8.07 -8.23
CA SER A 101 -2.63 -6.86 -8.86
C SER A 101 -4.13 -6.97 -9.09
N LEU A 102 -4.82 -5.83 -8.98
CA LEU A 102 -6.22 -5.62 -9.34
C LEU A 102 -6.29 -4.63 -10.49
N LEU A 103 -7.00 -4.98 -11.55
CA LEU A 103 -7.30 -4.09 -12.65
C LEU A 103 -8.67 -3.42 -12.44
N VAL A 104 -8.72 -2.11 -12.63
CA VAL A 104 -9.95 -1.32 -12.63
C VAL A 104 -10.03 -0.56 -13.94
N PHE A 105 -11.07 -0.79 -14.74
CA PHE A 105 -11.37 0.01 -15.92
C PHE A 105 -11.97 1.36 -15.50
N ALA A 106 -11.36 2.46 -15.94
CA ALA A 106 -11.91 3.80 -15.79
C ALA A 106 -12.85 4.08 -16.97
N SER A 107 -14.06 3.52 -16.92
CA SER A 107 -14.99 3.45 -18.07
C SER A 107 -15.85 4.69 -18.20
N GLY A 108 -15.96 5.48 -17.13
CA GLY A 108 -16.92 6.57 -17.06
C GLY A 108 -18.34 6.08 -16.81
N ASN A 109 -19.28 7.01 -16.82
CA ASN A 109 -20.70 6.69 -16.64
C ASN A 109 -21.34 6.21 -17.97
N ASN A 110 -20.90 5.05 -18.45
CA ASN A 110 -21.30 4.46 -19.74
C ASN A 110 -22.32 3.31 -19.60
N GLY A 111 -22.69 2.94 -18.36
CA GLY A 111 -23.61 1.82 -18.07
C GLY A 111 -22.92 0.56 -17.54
N GLU A 112 -21.60 0.45 -17.63
CA GLU A 112 -20.76 -0.59 -17.02
C GLU A 112 -20.14 0.02 -15.75
N LEU A 113 -20.75 -0.25 -14.58
CA LEU A 113 -20.36 0.41 -13.32
C LEU A 113 -20.23 -0.58 -12.18
N GLY A 114 -19.22 -0.36 -11.33
CA GLY A 114 -18.96 -1.22 -10.18
C GLY A 114 -18.41 -2.57 -10.63
N ALA A 115 -18.93 -3.65 -10.06
CA ALA A 115 -18.56 -5.01 -10.46
C ALA A 115 -19.46 -5.48 -11.61
N VAL A 116 -18.86 -5.72 -12.77
CA VAL A 116 -19.51 -6.28 -13.96
C VAL A 116 -18.85 -7.62 -14.27
N GLY A 117 -19.49 -8.72 -13.87
CA GLY A 117 -18.83 -10.02 -13.86
C GLY A 117 -17.66 -10.03 -12.88
N ASP A 118 -16.47 -10.34 -13.37
CA ASP A 118 -15.22 -10.32 -12.60
C ASP A 118 -14.41 -9.01 -12.78
N GLU A 119 -14.92 -8.07 -13.58
CA GLU A 119 -14.26 -6.81 -13.90
C GLU A 119 -14.80 -5.66 -13.04
N LEU A 120 -13.92 -4.70 -12.74
CA LEU A 120 -14.28 -3.48 -12.02
C LEU A 120 -14.28 -2.29 -12.96
N HIS A 121 -15.38 -1.54 -12.97
CA HIS A 121 -15.55 -0.35 -13.78
C HIS A 121 -15.83 0.88 -12.91
N ALA A 122 -14.89 1.82 -12.88
CA ALA A 122 -15.05 3.12 -12.24
C ALA A 122 -15.94 4.04 -13.09
N ASP A 123 -16.67 4.93 -12.40
CA ASP A 123 -17.64 5.86 -13.00
C ASP A 123 -17.02 7.12 -13.61
N PHE A 124 -15.69 7.15 -13.72
CA PHE A 124 -14.90 8.21 -14.35
C PHE A 124 -13.92 7.64 -15.39
N GLN A 125 -13.42 8.50 -16.26
CA GLN A 125 -12.37 8.23 -17.26
C GLN A 125 -11.13 9.06 -16.94
N LEU A 126 -9.95 8.64 -17.40
CA LEU A 126 -8.71 9.37 -17.14
C LEU A 126 -8.55 10.52 -18.15
N SER A 127 -8.13 11.67 -17.63
CA SER A 127 -7.79 12.82 -18.47
C SER A 127 -6.50 12.58 -19.25
N GLN A 128 -6.46 13.03 -20.51
CA GLN A 128 -5.24 13.09 -21.32
C GLN A 128 -4.34 14.29 -20.97
N GLU A 129 -4.91 15.28 -20.28
CA GLU A 129 -4.17 16.40 -19.73
C GLU A 129 -3.63 16.05 -18.33
N PRO A 130 -2.49 16.64 -17.91
CA PRO A 130 -1.96 16.46 -16.57
C PRO A 130 -3.01 16.74 -15.49
N GLY A 131 -3.13 15.83 -14.53
CA GLY A 131 -4.18 15.87 -13.53
C GLY A 131 -3.82 15.16 -12.24
N TYR A 132 -4.85 14.81 -11.47
CA TYR A 132 -4.74 14.07 -10.23
C TYR A 132 -5.23 12.64 -10.45
N LEU A 133 -4.59 11.67 -9.80
CA LEU A 133 -5.09 10.31 -9.66
C LEU A 133 -4.67 9.82 -8.28
N GLY A 134 -5.62 9.31 -7.50
CA GLY A 134 -5.40 8.94 -6.11
C GLY A 134 -6.13 7.65 -5.73
N LEU A 135 -5.45 6.87 -4.90
CA LEU A 135 -6.00 5.76 -4.12
C LEU A 135 -6.10 6.19 -2.66
N VAL A 136 -7.26 5.99 -2.04
CA VAL A 136 -7.54 6.44 -0.68
C VAL A 136 -8.04 5.25 0.13
N GLY A 137 -7.29 4.86 1.17
CA GLY A 137 -7.69 3.83 2.11
C GLY A 137 -8.93 4.23 2.93
N ALA A 138 -9.72 3.23 3.32
CA ALA A 138 -10.91 3.41 4.17
C ALA A 138 -10.58 3.71 5.64
#